data_AF-A0A519KV16-F1
#
_entry.id   AF-A0A519KV16-F1
#
_cell.length_a   1.000
_cell.length_b   1.000
_cell.length_c   1.000
_cell.angle_alpha   90.00
_cell.angle_beta   90.00
_cell.angle_gamma   90.00
#
_symmetry.space_group_name_H-M   'P 1'
#
loop_
_entity.id
_entity.type
_entity.pdbx_description
1 polymer ?
#
loop_
_entity_poly.entity_id
_entity_poly.type
_entity_poly.pdbx_seq_one_letter_code
_entity_poly.pdbx_strand_id
1 'polypeptide(L)' 'MTRNAFMNGDISTVMSPRTVITWAQNAQIFGGDIGLSFRLTFLNKCDELERPTIAEFYQRAFGEDLPEAATRVKVG' A
#
# COMPACT_ATOMS: atom_id res chain seq x y z
N MET A 1 3.35 -8.44 -11.11
CA MET A 1 2.60 -7.17 -11.03
C MET A 1 3.48 -6.05 -10.48
N THR A 2 3.72 -5.98 -9.15
CA THR A 2 4.44 -4.87 -8.49
C THR A 2 5.86 -4.64 -9.01
N ARG A 3 6.63 -5.70 -9.25
CA ARG A 3 7.99 -5.60 -9.82
C ARG A 3 7.99 -5.00 -11.24
N ASN A 4 7.00 -5.33 -12.06
CA ASN A 4 6.93 -4.82 -13.44
C ASN A 4 6.55 -3.33 -13.44
N ALA A 5 5.61 -2.94 -12.59
CA ALA A 5 5.23 -1.54 -12.40
C ALA A 5 6.42 -0.68 -11.95
N PHE A 6 7.25 -1.21 -11.04
CA PHE A 6 8.50 -0.55 -10.65
C PHE A 6 9.49 -0.41 -11.81
N MET A 7 9.69 -1.47 -12.60
CA MET A 7 10.58 -1.41 -13.77
C MET A 7 10.08 -0.46 -14.86
N ASN A 8 8.76 -0.30 -14.98
CA ASN A 8 8.13 0.61 -15.95
C ASN A 8 8.09 2.07 -15.46
N GLY A 9 8.39 2.32 -14.18
CA GLY A 9 8.31 3.66 -13.57
C GLY A 9 6.91 4.07 -13.10
N ASP A 10 5.94 3.14 -13.07
CA ASP A 10 4.58 3.39 -12.57
C ASP A 10 4.55 3.58 -11.04
N ILE A 11 5.53 3.00 -10.35
CA ILE A 11 5.78 3.20 -8.91
C ILE A 11 7.29 3.36 -8.66
N SER A 12 7.64 4.21 -7.71
CA SER A 12 9.03 4.55 -7.38
C SER A 12 9.68 3.62 -6.36
N THR A 13 8.91 2.75 -5.70
CA THR A 13 9.42 1.89 -4.64
C THR A 13 8.64 0.58 -4.52
N VAL A 14 9.33 -0.45 -4.00
CA VAL A 14 8.74 -1.75 -3.68
C VAL A 14 9.05 -2.12 -2.25
N MET A 15 8.21 -2.96 -1.63
CA MET A 15 8.50 -3.47 -0.31
C MET A 15 9.75 -4.37 -0.32
N SER A 16 10.73 -4.02 0.50
CA SER A 16 11.82 -4.92 0.83
C SER A 16 11.31 -6.11 1.69
N PRO A 17 12.05 -7.24 1.76
CA PRO A 17 11.70 -8.32 2.68
C PRO A 17 11.52 -7.85 4.13
N ARG A 18 12.32 -6.87 4.57
CA ARG A 18 12.19 -6.26 5.90
C ARG A 18 10.84 -5.57 6.08
N THR A 19 10.43 -4.79 5.08
CA THR A 19 9.14 -4.08 5.09
C THR A 19 7.98 -5.06 5.17
N VAL A 20 8.06 -6.19 4.46
CA VAL A 20 7.04 -7.25 4.52
C VAL A 20 6.95 -7.87 5.92
N ILE A 21 8.08 -8.13 6.58
CA ILE A 21 8.08 -8.66 7.96
C ILE A 21 7.47 -7.64 8.92
N THR A 22 7.84 -6.36 8.81
CA THR A 22 7.26 -5.29 9.63
C THR A 22 5.75 -5.17 9.42
N TRP A 23 5.28 -5.33 8.18
CA TRP A 23 3.85 -5.33 7.89
C TRP A 23 3.13 -6.48 8.60
N ALA A 24 3.66 -7.70 8.51
CA ALA A 24 3.07 -8.86 9.19
C ALA A 24 3.01 -8.68 10.72
N GLN A 25 4.07 -8.11 11.31
CA GLN A 25 4.09 -7.78 12.75
C GLN A 25 3.05 -6.72 13.10
N ASN A 26 2.93 -5.66 12.29
CA ASN A 26 1.92 -4.63 12.48
C ASN A 26 0.51 -5.21 12.36
N ALA A 27 0.26 -6.13 11.43
CA ALA A 27 -1.03 -6.80 11.32
C ALA A 27 -1.40 -7.54 12.62
N GLN A 28 -0.44 -8.18 13.29
CA GLN A 28 -0.67 -8.80 14.61
C GLN A 28 -0.95 -7.76 15.70
N ILE A 29 -0.22 -6.63 15.71
CA ILE A 29 -0.42 -5.54 16.67
C ILE A 29 -1.82 -4.92 16.52
N PHE A 30 -2.30 -4.75 15.29
CA PHE A 30 -3.61 -4.18 14.98
C PHE A 30 -4.73 -5.24 14.92
N GLY A 31 -4.61 -6.32 15.69
CA GLY A 31 -5.70 -7.29 15.87
C GLY A 31 -6.07 -8.07 14.61
N GLY A 32 -5.17 -8.21 13.65
CA GLY A 32 -5.39 -8.89 12.39
C GLY A 32 -5.83 -7.98 11.24
N ASP A 33 -5.89 -6.66 11.43
CA ASP A 33 -6.23 -5.72 10.35
C ASP A 33 -5.09 -5.57 9.34
N ILE A 34 -5.18 -6.34 8.24
CA ILE A 34 -4.20 -6.38 7.17
C ILE A 34 -4.17 -5.06 6.39
N GLY A 35 -5.33 -4.41 6.19
CA GLY A 35 -5.46 -3.17 5.43
C GLY A 35 -4.85 -1.98 6.16
N LEU A 36 -5.20 -1.80 7.44
CA LEU A 36 -4.63 -0.76 8.29
C LEU A 36 -3.11 -0.92 8.42
N SER A 37 -2.64 -2.14 8.71
CA SER A 37 -1.22 -2.42 8.86
C SER A 37 -0.44 -2.18 7.56
N PHE A 38 -1.01 -2.48 6.39
CA PHE A 38 -0.40 -2.21 5.09
C PHE A 38 -0.23 -0.71 4.88
N ARG A 39 -1.27 0.06 5.20
CA ARG A 39 -1.27 1.51 5.04
C ARG A 39 -0.20 2.18 5.87
N LEU A 40 -0.11 1.82 7.15
CA LEU A 40 0.88 2.37 8.08
C LEU A 40 2.31 1.93 7.73
N THR A 41 2.47 0.71 7.20
CA THR A 41 3.80 0.18 6.89
C THR A 41 4.35 0.73 5.58
N PHE A 42 3.51 0.83 4.55
CA PHE A 42 3.94 1.08 3.17
C PHE A 42 3.17 2.21 2.48
N LEU A 43 1.84 2.11 2.31
CA LEU A 43 1.09 3.03 1.43
C LEU A 43 1.27 4.51 1.82
N ASN A 44 1.20 4.85 3.11
CA ASN A 44 1.31 6.23 3.58
C ASN A 44 2.70 6.84 3.35
N LYS A 45 3.72 6.02 3.06
CA LYS A 45 5.09 6.46 2.78
C LYS A 45 5.37 6.61 1.28
N CYS A 46 4.45 6.16 0.44
CA CYS A 46 4.56 6.29 -1.00
C CYS A 46 4.10 7.68 -1.45
N ASP A 47 4.60 8.09 -2.61
CA ASP A 47 4.16 9.32 -3.28
C ASP A 47 2.63 9.28 -3.49
N GLU A 48 1.95 10.38 -3.25
CA GLU A 48 0.49 10.47 -3.35
C GLU A 48 -0.02 10.14 -4.75
N LEU A 49 0.75 10.45 -5.80
CA LEU A 49 0.39 10.14 -7.18
C LEU A 49 0.43 8.62 -7.46
N GLU A 50 1.21 7.86 -6.70
CA GLU A 50 1.38 6.41 -6.86
C GLU A 50 0.41 5.60 -5.99
N ARG A 51 -0.16 6.21 -4.94
CA ARG A 51 -1.07 5.53 -3.99
C ARG A 51 -2.26 4.84 -4.66
N PRO A 52 -2.93 5.40 -5.69
CA PRO A 52 -4.00 4.70 -6.39
C PRO A 52 -3.54 3.39 -7.03
N THR A 53 -2.39 3.41 -7.71
CA THR A 53 -1.79 2.23 -8.34
C THR A 53 -1.41 1.17 -7.30
N ILE A 54 -0.82 1.59 -6.18
CA ILE A 54 -0.45 0.68 -5.08
C ILE A 54 -1.70 0.09 -4.41
N ALA A 55 -2.77 0.87 -4.25
CA ALA A 55 -4.04 0.39 -3.72
C ALA A 55 -4.74 -0.59 -4.67
N GLU A 56 -4.64 -0.39 -5.99
CA GLU A 56 -5.10 -1.38 -6.97
C GLU A 56 -4.33 -2.70 -6.81
N PHE A 57 -3.01 -2.65 -6.57
CA PHE A 57 -2.22 -3.87 -6.33
C PHE A 57 -2.66 -4.59 -5.06
N TYR A 58 -2.99 -3.84 -4.01
CA TYR A 58 -3.56 -4.41 -2.80
C TYR A 58 -4.91 -5.08 -3.09
N GLN A 59 -5.82 -4.36 -3.76
CA GLN A 59 -7.14 -4.86 -4.12
C GLN A 59 -7.06 -6.13 -4.98
N ARG A 60 -6.16 -6.18 -5.96
CA ARG A 60 -5.98 -7.37 -6.81
C ARG A 60 -5.35 -8.55 -6.09
N ALA A 61 -4.60 -8.30 -5.01
CA ALA A 61 -4.00 -9.35 -4.18
C ALA A 61 -4.94 -9.90 -3.11
N PHE A 62 -5.79 -9.04 -2.52
CA PHE A 62 -6.62 -9.38 -1.35
C PHE A 62 -8.13 -9.34 -1.61
N GLY A 63 -8.58 -8.80 -2.74
CA GLY A 63 -10.00 -8.62 -3.05
C GLY A 63 -10.68 -7.51 -2.25
N GLU A 64 -9.91 -6.67 -1.56
CA GLU A 64 -10.43 -5.65 -0.64
C GLU A 64 -9.90 -4.25 -1.00
N ASP A 65 -10.77 -3.26 -0.95
CA ASP A 65 -10.39 -1.85 -1.14
C ASP A 65 -9.80 -1.26 0.15
N LEU A 66 -8.80 -0.40 -0.01
CA LEU A 66 -8.25 0.36 1.12
C LEU A 66 -9.07 1.64 1.36
N PRO A 67 -9.66 1.84 2.55
CA PRO A 67 -10.59 2.95 2.81
C PRO A 67 -10.04 4.35 2.54
N GLU A 68 -8.72 4.54 2.58
CA GLU A 68 -8.06 5.86 2.51
C GLU A 68 -7.07 6.00 1.35
N ALA A 69 -7.02 5.05 0.41
CA ALA A 69 -6.20 5.23 -0.79
C ALA A 69 -6.68 6.41 -1.66
N ALA A 70 -7.95 6.78 -1.51
CA ALA A 70 -8.52 8.00 -2.06
C ALA A 70 -8.49 9.13 -1.03
N THR A 71 -7.31 9.65 -0.67
CA THR A 71 -7.24 11.06 -0.25
C THR A 71 -7.62 11.91 -1.47
N ARG A 72 -8.93 12.05 -1.71
CA ARG A 72 -9.46 13.16 -2.50
C ARG A 72 -9.00 14.41 -1.80
N VAL A 73 -7.98 15.07 -2.34
CA VAL A 73 -7.75 16.49 -2.06
C VAL A 73 -9.05 17.20 -2.44
N LYS A 74 -9.90 17.47 -1.45
CA LYS A 74 -10.98 18.43 -1.60
C LYS A 74 -10.30 19.78 -1.69
N VAL A 75 -9.98 20.20 -2.91
CA VAL A 75 -9.73 21.60 -3.21
C VAL A 75 -11.07 22.30 -3.01
N GLY A 76 -11.21 22.98 -1.88
CA GLY A 76 -12.21 24.02 -1.67
C GLY A 76 -11.67 25.36 -2.14
#